data_AF-A0A076HI72-F1
#
_entry.id   AF-A0A076HI72-F1
#
_cell.length_a   1.000
_cell.length_b   1.000
_cell.length_c   1.000
_cell.angle_alpha   90.00
_cell.angle_beta   90.00
_cell.angle_gamma   90.00
#
_symmetry.space_group_name_H-M   'P 1'
#
loop_
_entity.id
_entity.type
_entity.pdbx_description
1 polymer ?
#
loop_
_entity_poly.entity_id
_entity_poly.type
_entity_poly.pdbx_seq_one_letter_code
_entity_poly.pdbx_strand_id
1 'polypeptide(L)'
;MNGWISFTDPLISQRQLRQESRRGLPPCIARRNQEVLKHLGLAHCAAQRQRQRGPEEFDDLIQESRVGLIHGLDRFDQNRGLRPSSYLLSRATGQILHYRRDRSRTIRIPWRLRDLHAAGMKIQREREQNQQPSLSDQDLAAELSVRPE
;
A
#
# COMPACT_ATOMS: atom_id res chain seq x y z
N MET A 1 -23.81 -9.39 19.36
CA MET A 1 -22.34 -9.50 19.29
C MET A 1 -21.97 -10.66 18.38
N ASN A 2 -20.93 -10.48 17.56
CA ASN A 2 -20.29 -11.45 16.64
C ASN A 2 -20.80 -11.45 15.18
N GLY A 3 -20.75 -10.28 14.53
CA GLY A 3 -20.86 -10.13 13.07
C GLY A 3 -19.47 -9.98 12.44
N TRP A 4 -18.64 -11.03 12.48
CA TRP A 4 -17.32 -11.01 11.84
C TRP A 4 -17.45 -11.39 10.37
N ILE A 5 -17.42 -10.36 9.52
CA ILE A 5 -16.76 -10.30 8.19
C ILE A 5 -16.81 -11.63 7.42
N SER A 6 -17.87 -11.82 6.64
CA SER A 6 -17.88 -12.80 5.56
C SER A 6 -16.71 -12.52 4.62
N PHE A 7 -15.75 -13.43 4.58
CA PHE A 7 -14.48 -13.36 3.84
C PHE A 7 -14.66 -13.44 2.30
N THR A 8 -15.90 -13.41 1.82
CA THR A 8 -16.28 -13.43 0.42
C THR A 8 -16.63 -12.02 -0.01
N ASP A 9 -15.73 -11.41 -0.77
CA ASP A 9 -16.08 -10.27 -1.61
C ASP A 9 -17.25 -10.71 -2.52
N PRO A 10 -18.46 -10.12 -2.39
CA PRO A 10 -19.64 -10.55 -3.14
C PRO A 10 -19.49 -10.41 -4.67
N LEU A 11 -18.41 -9.80 -5.13
CA LEU A 11 -18.20 -9.41 -6.53
C LEU A 11 -17.37 -10.39 -7.36
N ILE A 12 -16.76 -11.41 -6.76
CA ILE A 12 -16.14 -12.49 -7.56
C ILE A 12 -17.22 -13.48 -7.94
N SER A 13 -18.01 -13.08 -8.93
CA SER A 13 -19.02 -13.95 -9.48
C SER A 13 -18.34 -15.21 -10.02
N GLN A 14 -18.91 -16.39 -9.76
CA GLN A 14 -18.62 -17.63 -10.49
C GLN A 14 -18.56 -17.41 -12.02
N ARG A 15 -19.18 -16.33 -12.52
CA ARG A 15 -19.06 -15.84 -13.89
C ARG A 15 -17.63 -15.45 -14.29
N GLN A 16 -16.87 -14.75 -13.44
CA GLN A 16 -15.51 -14.31 -13.75
C GLN A 16 -14.55 -15.49 -13.84
N LEU A 17 -14.63 -16.44 -12.90
CA LEU A 17 -13.87 -17.70 -12.97
C LEU A 17 -14.19 -18.46 -14.26
N ARG A 18 -15.48 -18.57 -14.62
CA ARG A 18 -15.91 -19.20 -15.87
C ARG A 18 -15.42 -18.45 -17.11
N GLN A 19 -15.41 -17.12 -17.07
CA GLN A 19 -14.95 -16.29 -18.17
C GLN A 19 -13.44 -16.42 -18.38
N GLU A 20 -12.63 -16.40 -17.31
CA GLU A 20 -11.19 -16.60 -17.39
C GLU A 20 -10.83 -17.97 -17.99
N SER A 21 -11.53 -19.03 -17.55
CA SER A 21 -11.31 -20.38 -18.10
C SER A 21 -11.61 -20.49 -19.60
N ARG A 22 -12.41 -19.57 -20.17
CA ARG A 22 -12.76 -19.55 -21.60
C ARG A 22 -11.81 -18.73 -22.46
N ARG A 23 -10.89 -17.96 -21.89
CA ARG A 23 -10.02 -17.02 -22.63
C ARG A 23 -8.93 -17.67 -23.48
N GLY A 24 -8.78 -19.00 -23.46
CA GLY A 24 -7.76 -19.71 -24.26
C GLY A 24 -6.32 -19.33 -23.87
N LEU A 25 -6.10 -18.95 -22.61
CA LEU A 25 -4.80 -18.48 -22.13
C LEU A 25 -3.81 -19.65 -21.95
N PRO A 26 -2.49 -19.39 -22.08
CA PRO A 26 -1.47 -20.36 -21.70
C PRO A 26 -1.71 -20.91 -20.28
N PRO A 27 -1.49 -22.22 -20.03
CA PRO A 27 -1.85 -22.85 -18.74
C PRO A 27 -1.24 -22.16 -17.51
N CYS A 28 -0.02 -21.65 -17.61
CA CYS A 28 0.64 -20.93 -16.52
C CYS A 28 -0.07 -19.61 -16.15
N ILE A 29 -0.53 -18.85 -17.16
CA ILE A 29 -1.25 -17.58 -16.96
C ILE A 29 -2.65 -17.87 -16.43
N ALA A 30 -3.34 -18.88 -16.98
CA ALA A 30 -4.66 -19.27 -16.51
C ALA A 30 -4.64 -19.69 -15.03
N ARG A 31 -3.65 -20.51 -14.63
CA ARG A 31 -3.46 -20.93 -13.23
C ARG A 31 -3.19 -19.74 -12.32
N ARG A 32 -2.28 -18.83 -12.71
CA ARG A 32 -2.00 -17.60 -11.95
C ARG A 32 -3.27 -16.78 -11.75
N ASN A 33 -4.03 -16.52 -12.83
CA ASN A 33 -5.26 -15.72 -12.76
C ASN A 33 -6.30 -16.37 -11.84
N GLN A 34 -6.46 -17.70 -11.90
CA GLN A 34 -7.36 -18.41 -11.00
C GLN A 34 -6.95 -18.27 -9.53
N GLU A 35 -5.66 -18.36 -9.22
CA GLU A 35 -5.15 -18.15 -7.85
C GLU A 35 -5.35 -16.70 -7.39
N VAL A 36 -5.11 -15.70 -8.25
CA VAL A 36 -5.40 -14.30 -7.94
C VAL A 36 -6.89 -14.11 -7.62
N LEU A 37 -7.79 -14.66 -8.44
CA LEU A 37 -9.24 -14.58 -8.25
C LEU A 37 -9.68 -15.17 -6.91
N LYS A 38 -9.04 -16.23 -6.39
CA LYS A 38 -9.37 -16.78 -5.06
C LYS A 38 -9.08 -15.80 -3.92
N HIS A 39 -8.21 -14.82 -4.14
CA HIS A 39 -7.69 -13.94 -3.11
C HIS A 39 -8.07 -12.46 -3.26
N LEU A 40 -8.76 -12.04 -4.32
CA LEU A 40 -9.09 -10.63 -4.56
C LEU A 40 -9.83 -9.95 -3.40
N GLY A 41 -10.63 -10.69 -2.62
CA GLY A 41 -11.31 -10.12 -1.45
C GLY A 41 -10.35 -9.56 -0.40
N LEU A 42 -9.12 -10.08 -0.32
CA LEU A 42 -8.07 -9.51 0.53
C LEU A 42 -7.67 -8.11 0.07
N ALA A 43 -7.63 -7.88 -1.25
CA ALA A 43 -7.32 -6.58 -1.81
C ALA A 43 -8.40 -5.56 -1.46
N HIS A 44 -9.69 -5.96 -1.53
CA HIS A 44 -10.80 -5.12 -1.08
C HIS A 44 -10.71 -4.81 0.43
N CYS A 45 -10.43 -5.80 1.28
CA CYS A 45 -10.24 -5.59 2.71
C CYS A 45 -9.06 -4.66 3.04
N ALA A 46 -7.97 -4.69 2.26
CA ALA A 46 -6.86 -3.78 2.42
C ALA A 46 -7.25 -2.34 2.02
N ALA A 47 -7.88 -2.18 0.85
CA ALA A 47 -8.37 -0.89 0.37
C ALA A 47 -9.37 -0.26 1.35
N GLN A 48 -10.35 -1.04 1.85
CA GLN A 48 -11.35 -0.57 2.81
C GLN A 48 -10.71 -0.05 4.10
N ARG A 49 -9.68 -0.72 4.61
CA ARG A 49 -8.93 -0.27 5.78
C ARG A 49 -8.11 0.99 5.53
N GLN A 50 -7.60 1.16 4.31
CA GLN A 50 -6.81 2.34 3.95
C GLN A 50 -7.67 3.54 3.55
N ARG A 51 -8.93 3.35 3.15
CA ARG A 51 -9.84 4.40 2.69
C ARG A 51 -9.91 5.60 3.64
N GLN A 52 -10.06 5.36 4.95
CA GLN A 52 -10.21 6.44 5.94
C GLN A 52 -8.89 7.18 6.25
N ARG A 53 -7.76 6.76 5.69
CA ARG A 53 -6.42 7.27 6.01
C ARG A 53 -5.86 8.22 4.95
N GLY A 54 -6.65 8.60 3.94
CA GLY A 54 -6.21 9.48 2.87
C GLY A 54 -7.37 9.95 1.98
N PRO A 55 -7.13 10.98 1.14
CA PRO A 55 -8.17 11.61 0.32
C PRO A 55 -8.44 10.88 -1.01
N GLU A 56 -7.69 9.82 -1.32
CA GLU A 56 -7.76 9.17 -2.63
C GLU A 56 -9.06 8.42 -2.87
N GLU A 57 -9.44 8.30 -4.14
CA GLU A 57 -10.64 7.59 -4.54
C GLU A 57 -10.55 6.10 -4.18
N PHE A 58 -11.66 5.52 -3.73
CA PHE A 58 -11.70 4.14 -3.28
C PHE A 58 -11.35 3.14 -4.39
N ASP A 59 -11.75 3.43 -5.63
CA ASP A 59 -11.47 2.59 -6.78
C ASP A 59 -9.95 2.52 -7.07
N ASP A 60 -9.24 3.64 -6.96
CA ASP A 60 -7.78 3.66 -7.07
C ASP A 60 -7.12 2.80 -6.01
N LEU A 61 -7.59 2.90 -4.76
CA LEU A 61 -7.07 2.08 -3.66
C LEU A 61 -7.31 0.59 -3.92
N ILE A 62 -8.47 0.21 -4.44
CA ILE A 62 -8.74 -1.17 -4.83
C ILE A 62 -7.79 -1.63 -5.94
N GLN A 63 -7.59 -0.82 -6.99
CA GLN A 63 -6.74 -1.22 -8.11
C GLN A 63 -5.29 -1.40 -7.68
N GLU A 64 -4.74 -0.46 -6.93
CA GLU A 64 -3.37 -0.55 -6.40
C GLU A 64 -3.25 -1.75 -5.45
N SER A 65 -4.25 -1.96 -4.59
CA SER A 65 -4.30 -3.15 -3.73
C SER A 65 -4.26 -4.47 -4.53
N ARG A 66 -5.02 -4.56 -5.64
CA ARG A 66 -5.03 -5.72 -6.54
C ARG A 66 -3.67 -5.92 -7.21
N VAL A 67 -3.02 -4.85 -7.68
CA VAL A 67 -1.65 -4.92 -8.23
C VAL A 67 -0.67 -5.46 -7.18
N GLY A 68 -0.76 -4.97 -5.95
CA GLY A 68 0.07 -5.44 -4.83
C GLY A 68 -0.15 -6.92 -4.50
N LEU A 69 -1.41 -7.36 -4.56
CA LEU A 69 -1.78 -8.76 -4.36
C LEU A 69 -1.23 -9.66 -5.47
N ILE A 70 -1.37 -9.26 -6.74
CA ILE A 70 -0.84 -9.99 -7.90
C ILE A 70 0.67 -10.18 -7.76
N HIS A 71 1.42 -9.10 -7.50
CA HIS A 71 2.87 -9.17 -7.29
C HIS A 71 3.27 -9.93 -6.03
N GLY A 72 2.42 -9.92 -5.01
CA GLY A 72 2.60 -10.71 -3.80
C GLY A 72 2.51 -12.20 -4.12
N LEU A 73 1.47 -12.60 -4.84
CA LEU A 73 1.21 -13.99 -5.17
C LEU A 73 2.33 -14.59 -6.03
N ASP A 74 2.85 -13.84 -7.00
CA ASP A 74 3.97 -14.27 -7.84
C ASP A 74 5.26 -14.57 -7.04
N ARG A 75 5.40 -14.00 -5.83
CA ARG A 75 6.58 -14.15 -4.96
C ARG A 75 6.30 -14.97 -3.69
N PHE A 76 5.09 -15.49 -3.54
CA PHE A 76 4.71 -16.22 -2.34
C PHE A 76 5.33 -17.62 -2.35
N ASP A 77 5.98 -17.97 -1.23
CA ASP A 77 6.66 -19.24 -1.04
C ASP A 77 6.02 -20.00 0.14
N GLN A 78 5.40 -21.12 -0.17
CA GLN A 78 4.69 -21.97 0.80
C GLN A 78 5.64 -22.62 1.81
N ASN A 79 6.91 -22.82 1.47
CA ASN A 79 7.88 -23.48 2.33
C ASN A 79 8.25 -22.63 3.55
N ARG A 80 7.89 -21.34 3.55
CA ARG A 80 8.14 -20.42 4.68
C ARG A 80 7.14 -20.56 5.83
N GLY A 81 6.14 -21.44 5.72
CA GLY A 81 5.17 -21.72 6.79
C GLY A 81 4.15 -20.59 7.04
N LEU A 82 4.07 -19.60 6.16
CA LEU A 82 3.13 -18.48 6.28
C LEU A 82 1.83 -18.77 5.52
N ARG A 83 0.69 -18.37 6.09
CA ARG A 83 -0.58 -18.41 5.36
C ARG A 83 -0.57 -17.37 4.22
N PRO A 84 -1.06 -17.72 3.02
CA PRO A 84 -1.13 -16.77 1.89
C PRO A 84 -1.85 -15.47 2.27
N SER A 85 -2.94 -15.57 3.02
CA SER A 85 -3.75 -14.40 3.41
C SER A 85 -2.95 -13.36 4.20
N SER A 86 -2.13 -13.79 5.17
CA SER A 86 -1.29 -12.90 5.96
C SER A 86 -0.26 -12.18 5.10
N TYR A 87 0.40 -12.92 4.20
CA TYR A 87 1.43 -12.36 3.33
C TYR A 87 0.84 -11.40 2.29
N LEU A 88 -0.17 -11.84 1.54
CA LEU A 88 -0.79 -11.07 0.46
C LEU A 88 -1.42 -9.78 0.97
N LEU A 89 -2.04 -9.82 2.16
CA LEU A 89 -2.64 -8.64 2.77
C LEU A 89 -1.59 -7.56 3.10
N SER A 90 -0.42 -7.97 3.59
CA SER A 90 0.70 -7.06 3.83
C SER A 90 1.20 -6.45 2.53
N ARG A 91 1.34 -7.27 1.48
CA ARG A 91 1.77 -6.80 0.15
C ARG A 91 0.78 -5.83 -0.49
N ALA A 92 -0.51 -6.12 -0.42
CA ALA A 92 -1.57 -5.25 -0.92
C ALA A 92 -1.61 -3.91 -0.18
N THR A 93 -1.50 -3.94 1.15
CA THR A 93 -1.42 -2.72 1.98
C THR A 93 -0.17 -1.90 1.64
N GLY A 94 0.98 -2.55 1.49
CA GLY A 94 2.23 -1.89 1.11
C GLY A 94 2.14 -1.19 -0.24
N GLN A 95 1.50 -1.83 -1.25
CA GLN A 95 1.29 -1.22 -2.56
C GLN A 95 0.43 0.05 -2.47
N ILE A 96 -0.64 0.04 -1.69
CA ILE A 96 -1.44 1.25 -1.42
C ILE A 96 -0.58 2.34 -0.79
N LEU A 97 0.26 2.00 0.20
CA LEU A 97 1.12 3.00 0.86
C LEU A 97 2.17 3.58 -0.10
N HIS A 98 2.70 2.77 -1.02
CA HIS A 98 3.56 3.25 -2.10
C HIS A 98 2.82 4.19 -3.05
N TYR A 99 1.62 3.82 -3.49
CA TYR A 99 0.75 4.66 -4.32
C TYR A 99 0.55 6.05 -3.69
N ARG A 100 0.16 6.09 -2.41
CA ARG A 100 -0.04 7.35 -1.67
C ARG A 100 1.23 8.18 -1.62
N ARG A 101 2.35 7.57 -1.24
CA ARG A 101 3.64 8.26 -1.15
C ARG A 101 4.01 8.96 -2.46
N ASP A 102 3.69 8.32 -3.57
CA ASP A 102 4.08 8.71 -4.91
C ASP A 102 3.11 9.68 -5.59
N ARG A 103 1.83 9.67 -5.21
CA ARG A 103 0.75 10.46 -5.84
C ARG A 103 0.00 11.43 -4.93
N SER A 104 0.36 11.58 -3.65
CA SER A 104 -0.39 12.46 -2.72
C SER A 104 -0.27 13.98 -2.99
N ARG A 105 0.40 14.44 -4.06
CA ARG A 105 0.68 15.87 -4.31
C ARG A 105 0.59 16.17 -5.80
N THR A 106 0.17 17.39 -6.13
CA THR A 106 0.14 17.92 -7.51
C THR A 106 1.50 17.80 -8.21
N ILE A 107 2.59 17.95 -7.45
CA ILE A 107 3.95 17.73 -7.93
C ILE A 107 4.53 16.51 -7.21
N ARG A 108 5.07 15.57 -7.97
CA ARG A 108 5.76 14.39 -7.44
C ARG A 108 7.08 14.81 -6.78
N ILE A 109 7.09 14.83 -5.45
CA ILE A 109 8.30 15.08 -4.66
C ILE A 109 8.86 13.73 -4.19
N PRO A 110 10.15 13.41 -4.46
CA PRO A 110 10.79 12.21 -3.96
C PRO A 110 10.62 12.03 -2.45
N TRP A 111 10.30 10.82 -2.02
CA TRP A 111 9.98 10.53 -0.62
C TRP A 111 11.12 10.87 0.35
N ARG A 112 12.38 10.70 -0.08
CA ARG A 112 13.56 11.04 0.75
C ARG A 112 13.56 12.52 1.15
N LEU A 113 13.18 13.41 0.22
CA LEU A 113 13.08 14.85 0.51
C LEU A 113 11.91 15.16 1.43
N ARG A 114 10.79 14.43 1.30
CA ARG A 114 9.65 14.57 2.21
C ARG A 114 9.98 14.11 3.63
N ASP A 115 10.66 12.98 3.76
CA ASP A 115 11.06 12.44 5.07
C ASP A 115 12.08 13.38 5.73
N LEU A 116 13.01 13.94 4.96
CA LEU A 116 13.95 14.97 5.44
C LEU A 116 13.20 16.22 5.93
N HIS A 117 12.28 16.75 5.13
CA HIS A 117 11.45 17.89 5.52
C HIS A 117 10.60 17.58 6.77
N ALA A 118 10.00 16.39 6.85
CA ALA A 118 9.21 15.99 8.01
C ALA A 118 10.07 15.87 9.28
N ALA A 119 11.29 15.36 9.17
CA ALA A 119 12.25 15.32 10.27
C ALA A 119 12.63 16.74 10.72
N GLY A 120 12.95 17.64 9.80
CA GLY A 120 13.26 19.05 10.13
C GLY A 120 12.09 19.76 10.81
N MET A 121 10.86 19.60 10.28
CA MET A 121 9.66 20.16 10.90
C MET A 121 9.37 19.58 12.29
N LYS A 122 9.76 18.32 12.54
CA LYS A 122 9.63 17.71 13.86
C LYS A 122 10.59 18.35 14.85
N ILE A 123 11.86 18.55 14.47
CA ILE A 123 12.87 19.23 15.30
C ILE A 123 12.41 20.65 15.65
N GLN A 124 11.97 21.43 14.65
CA GLN A 124 11.49 22.80 14.87
C GLN A 124 10.31 22.82 15.86
N ARG A 125 9.34 21.90 15.70
CA ARG A 125 8.19 21.78 16.65
C ARG A 125 8.62 21.40 18.06
N GLU A 126 9.57 20.48 18.21
CA GLU A 126 10.08 20.07 19.52
C GLU A 126 10.77 21.25 20.23
N ARG A 127 11.51 22.09 19.49
CA ARG A 127 12.11 23.31 20.02
C ARG A 127 11.08 24.36 20.42
N GLU A 128 10.10 24.62 19.57
CA GLU A 128 8.98 25.52 19.88
C GLU A 128 8.27 25.08 21.17
N GLN A 129 8.00 23.78 21.32
CA GLN A 129 7.37 23.22 22.51
C GLN A 129 8.24 23.37 23.77
N ASN A 130 9.56 23.36 23.62
CA ASN A 130 10.54 23.61 24.68
C ASN A 130 10.89 25.11 24.86
N GLN A 131 10.16 26.02 24.19
CA GLN A 131 10.40 27.47 24.21
C GLN A 131 11.81 27.87 23.76
N GLN A 132 12.42 27.07 22.89
CA GLN A 132 13.71 27.34 22.29
C GLN A 132 13.53 28.08 20.95
N PRO A 133 14.49 28.94 20.55
CA PRO A 133 14.45 29.60 19.25
C PRO A 133 14.53 28.58 18.11
N SER A 134 13.89 28.91 16.98
CA SER A 134 13.96 28.10 15.77
C SER A 134 15.39 28.04 15.24
N LEU A 135 15.73 26.91 14.64
CA LEU A 135 17.01 26.71 13.97
C LEU A 135 17.07 27.50 12.67
N SER A 136 18.25 28.05 12.36
CA SER A 136 18.56 28.51 11.01
C SER A 136 18.64 27.32 10.04
N ASP A 137 18.53 27.57 8.74
CA ASP A 137 18.64 26.51 7.73
C ASP A 137 19.99 25.78 7.81
N GLN A 138 21.08 26.48 8.15
CA GLN A 138 22.41 25.89 8.32
C GLN A 138 22.46 24.96 9.54
N ASP A 139 21.93 25.41 10.67
CA ASP A 139 21.94 24.62 11.90
C ASP A 139 21.00 23.42 11.78
N LEU A 140 19.87 23.59 11.11
CA LEU A 140 18.93 22.50 10.83
C LEU A 140 19.56 21.45 9.89
N ALA A 141 20.30 21.90 8.87
CA ALA A 141 21.03 21.01 7.97
C ALA A 141 22.11 20.22 8.71
N ALA A 142 22.86 20.88 9.61
CA ALA A 142 23.85 20.24 10.46
C ALA A 142 23.23 19.18 11.39
N GLU A 143 22.10 19.52 12.04
CA GLU A 143 21.38 18.59 12.94
C GLU A 143 20.82 17.38 12.16
N LEU A 144 20.35 17.59 10.93
CA LEU A 144 19.87 16.54 10.04
C LEU A 144 20.99 15.82 9.27
N SER A 145 22.26 16.18 9.46
CA SER A 145 23.42 15.63 8.75
C SER A 145 23.31 15.69 7.21
N VAL A 146 22.76 16.79 6.69
CA VAL A 146 22.61 17.06 5.26
C VAL A 146 23.35 18.34 4.87
N ARG A 147 23.66 18.49 3.57
CA ARG A 147 24.23 19.73 3.04
C ARG A 147 23.12 20.80 2.92
N PRO A 148 23.42 22.08 3.19
CA PRO A 148 22.44 23.16 3.12
C PRO A 148 22.15 23.66 1.68
N GLU A 149 22.86 23.14 0.66
CA GLU A 149 22.65 23.43 -0.77
C GLU A 149 21.52 22.59 -1.38
#